data_AF-A0A7S1A3Y3-F1
#
_entry.id   AF-A0A7S1A3Y3-F1
#
_cell.length_a   1.000
_cell.length_b   1.000
_cell.length_c   1.000
_cell.angle_alpha   90.00
_cell.angle_beta   90.00
_cell.angle_gamma   90.00
#
_symmetry.space_group_name_H-M   'P 1'
#
loop_
_entity.id
_entity.type
_entity.pdbx_description
1 polymer ?
#
loop_
_entity_poly.entity_id
_entity_poly.type
_entity_poly.pdbx_seq_one_letter_code
_entity_poly.pdbx_strand_id
1 'polypeptide(L)'
;MEPSWCGSVVRSTPQSPAFQSLQEDCARKLVLAAVRKNGVELERAPPNLQRDPEVVLAAVSNMGVALEFASAELQSDRQVVLSAVAEDGDALWYAAPELRSDKEVVLTAVRSNGDALAHAHPDLQNDREIVLAAVAESPNASGTASNSKPIASSCCERSHLEAILSYTQQLVLKAERMVVSVAVEGASDVQCNVAAAAETS
;
A
#
# COMPACT_ATOMS: atom_id res chain seq x y z
N MET A 1 -24.61 -45.10 -54.72
CA MET A 1 -23.77 -44.01 -55.24
C MET A 1 -24.11 -42.78 -54.41
N GLU A 2 -23.20 -42.44 -53.50
CA GLU A 2 -23.40 -41.45 -52.44
C GLU A 2 -23.53 -40.03 -53.00
N PRO A 3 -24.38 -39.15 -52.42
CA PRO A 3 -24.34 -37.74 -52.74
C PRO A 3 -23.16 -37.07 -52.04
N SER A 4 -22.29 -36.47 -52.84
CA SER A 4 -21.22 -35.56 -52.49
C SER A 4 -21.73 -34.38 -51.65
N TRP A 5 -21.72 -34.54 -50.33
CA TRP A 5 -21.83 -33.42 -49.39
C TRP A 5 -20.54 -32.60 -49.46
N CYS A 6 -20.54 -31.63 -50.36
CA CYS A 6 -19.54 -30.57 -50.44
C CYS A 6 -19.34 -29.94 -49.07
N GLY A 7 -18.07 -29.75 -48.73
CA GLY A 7 -17.61 -29.17 -47.48
C GLY A 7 -18.20 -27.78 -47.26
N SER A 8 -18.97 -27.67 -46.18
CA SER A 8 -19.18 -26.44 -45.44
C SER A 8 -19.49 -26.80 -43.99
N VAL A 9 -18.67 -27.70 -43.41
CA VAL A 9 -18.36 -27.52 -42.00
C VAL A 9 -17.53 -26.24 -41.98
N VAL A 10 -18.21 -25.11 -41.76
CA VAL A 10 -17.57 -23.94 -41.17
C VAL A 10 -16.98 -24.48 -39.88
N ARG A 11 -15.72 -24.94 -39.95
CA ARG A 11 -14.85 -24.95 -38.79
C ARG A 11 -14.79 -23.48 -38.46
N SER A 12 -15.70 -23.01 -37.61
CA SER A 12 -15.62 -21.70 -37.01
C SER A 12 -14.24 -21.68 -36.39
N THR A 13 -13.30 -21.11 -37.12
CA THR A 13 -11.95 -20.98 -36.63
C THR A 13 -12.08 -20.19 -35.33
N PRO A 14 -11.39 -20.57 -34.25
CA PRO A 14 -11.39 -19.83 -32.99
C PRO A 14 -10.90 -18.36 -33.10
N GLN A 15 -10.72 -17.86 -34.33
CA GLN A 15 -10.17 -16.57 -34.69
C GLN A 15 -11.20 -15.62 -35.32
N SER A 16 -12.47 -16.01 -35.42
CA SER A 16 -13.53 -15.04 -35.74
C SER A 16 -13.63 -14.01 -34.60
N PRO A 17 -13.51 -12.69 -34.86
CA PRO A 17 -13.61 -11.67 -33.82
C PRO A 17 -14.97 -11.70 -33.09
N ALA A 18 -16.02 -12.17 -33.77
CA ALA A 18 -17.35 -12.37 -33.16
C ALA A 18 -17.40 -13.58 -32.20
N PHE A 19 -16.50 -14.55 -32.33
CA PHE A 19 -16.38 -15.66 -31.38
C PHE A 19 -15.54 -15.26 -30.15
N GLN A 20 -14.52 -14.41 -30.35
CA GLN A 20 -13.70 -13.86 -29.26
C GLN A 20 -14.51 -12.96 -28.33
N SER A 21 -15.37 -12.08 -28.88
CA SER A 21 -16.25 -11.21 -28.07
C SER A 21 -17.22 -12.01 -27.18
N LEU A 22 -17.76 -13.12 -27.69
CA LEU A 22 -18.66 -13.99 -26.92
C LEU A 22 -17.92 -14.76 -25.80
N GLN A 23 -16.63 -15.04 -26.01
CA GLN A 23 -15.80 -15.74 -25.03
C GLN A 23 -15.40 -14.80 -23.88
N GLU A 24 -15.16 -13.53 -24.18
CA GLU A 24 -14.85 -12.48 -23.20
C GLU A 24 -16.04 -12.16 -22.29
N ASP A 25 -17.26 -12.10 -22.84
CA ASP A 25 -18.48 -11.85 -22.05
C ASP A 25 -18.79 -12.95 -21.03
N CYS A 26 -18.60 -14.22 -21.42
CA CYS A 26 -18.76 -15.36 -20.52
C CYS A 26 -17.65 -15.42 -19.47
N ALA A 27 -16.40 -15.17 -19.86
CA ALA A 27 -15.28 -15.11 -18.94
C ALA A 27 -15.48 -14.01 -17.89
N ARG A 28 -15.92 -12.82 -18.32
CA ARG A 28 -16.23 -11.69 -17.44
C ARG A 28 -17.26 -12.05 -16.38
N LYS A 29 -18.39 -12.66 -16.77
CA LYS A 29 -19.44 -13.07 -15.83
C LYS A 29 -18.94 -14.10 -14.82
N LEU A 30 -18.12 -15.05 -15.26
CA LEU A 30 -17.54 -16.06 -14.37
C LEU A 30 -16.55 -15.44 -13.38
N VAL A 31 -15.66 -14.58 -13.86
CA VAL A 31 -14.69 -13.86 -13.00
C VAL A 31 -15.44 -12.99 -12.00
N LEU A 32 -16.45 -12.22 -12.41
CA LEU A 32 -17.28 -11.43 -11.49
C LEU A 32 -17.95 -12.28 -10.40
N ALA A 33 -18.42 -13.49 -10.74
CA ALA A 33 -19.01 -14.40 -9.77
C ALA A 33 -17.96 -15.00 -8.81
N ALA A 34 -16.74 -15.25 -9.28
CA ALA A 34 -15.63 -15.77 -8.47
C ALA A 34 -15.08 -14.70 -7.52
N VAL A 35 -14.83 -13.51 -8.05
CA VAL A 35 -14.31 -12.34 -7.33
C VAL A 35 -15.22 -11.92 -6.16
N ARG A 36 -16.54 -11.99 -6.36
CA ARG A 36 -17.53 -11.76 -5.29
C ARG A 36 -17.44 -12.76 -4.13
N LYS A 37 -16.88 -13.95 -4.36
CA LYS A 37 -16.66 -14.95 -3.30
C LYS A 37 -15.30 -14.79 -2.65
N ASN A 38 -14.27 -14.51 -3.45
CA ASN A 38 -12.91 -14.33 -3.01
C ASN A 38 -12.21 -13.31 -3.92
N GLY A 39 -11.83 -12.15 -3.38
CA GLY A 39 -11.23 -11.07 -4.16
C GLY A 39 -9.89 -11.46 -4.80
N VAL A 40 -9.16 -12.41 -4.20
CA VAL A 40 -7.87 -12.93 -4.69
C VAL A 40 -8.01 -13.69 -6.02
N GLU A 41 -9.21 -14.15 -6.39
CA GLU A 41 -9.46 -14.82 -7.68
C GLU A 41 -9.17 -13.92 -8.89
N LEU A 42 -8.99 -12.61 -8.67
CA LEU A 42 -8.50 -11.67 -9.68
C LEU A 42 -7.11 -12.04 -10.23
N GLU A 43 -6.27 -12.72 -9.45
CA GLU A 43 -4.95 -13.23 -9.90
C GLU A 43 -5.08 -14.13 -11.13
N ARG A 44 -6.12 -14.98 -11.14
CA ARG A 44 -6.35 -15.97 -12.20
C ARG A 44 -7.11 -15.38 -13.38
N ALA A 45 -7.55 -14.13 -13.29
CA ALA A 45 -8.26 -13.46 -14.36
C ALA A 45 -7.32 -13.14 -15.53
N PRO A 46 -7.82 -13.15 -16.78
CA PRO A 46 -7.04 -12.69 -17.91
C PRO A 46 -6.68 -11.20 -17.75
N PRO A 47 -5.56 -10.74 -18.33
CA PRO A 47 -5.04 -9.39 -18.13
C PRO A 47 -6.02 -8.29 -18.57
N ASN A 48 -6.90 -8.59 -19.53
CA ASN A 48 -7.94 -7.66 -19.97
C ASN A 48 -8.95 -7.35 -18.84
N LEU A 49 -9.23 -8.31 -17.95
CA LEU A 49 -10.16 -8.14 -16.83
C LEU A 49 -9.47 -7.59 -15.58
N GLN A 50 -8.16 -7.79 -15.41
CA GLN A 50 -7.36 -7.10 -14.37
C GLN A 50 -7.23 -5.59 -14.61
N ARG A 51 -7.56 -5.15 -15.83
CA ARG A 51 -7.65 -3.75 -16.25
C ARG A 51 -9.08 -3.22 -16.26
N ASP A 52 -10.09 -4.08 -16.06
CA ASP A 52 -11.49 -3.66 -16.04
C ASP A 52 -11.81 -3.11 -14.64
N PRO A 53 -12.08 -1.79 -14.50
CA PRO A 53 -12.34 -1.17 -13.21
C PRO A 53 -13.58 -1.78 -12.53
N GLU A 54 -14.59 -2.24 -13.26
CA GLU A 54 -15.78 -2.85 -12.64
C GLU A 54 -15.46 -4.18 -11.97
N VAL A 55 -14.59 -4.98 -12.58
CA VAL A 55 -14.18 -6.28 -12.04
C VAL A 55 -13.26 -6.08 -10.84
N VAL A 56 -12.31 -5.15 -10.95
CA VAL A 56 -11.38 -4.84 -9.86
C VAL A 56 -12.12 -4.22 -8.68
N LEU A 57 -13.03 -3.27 -8.90
CA LEU A 57 -13.83 -2.69 -7.81
C LEU A 57 -14.65 -3.77 -7.10
N ALA A 58 -15.26 -4.71 -7.84
CA ALA A 58 -15.97 -5.82 -7.23
C ALA A 58 -15.06 -6.74 -6.39
N ALA A 59 -13.77 -6.86 -6.75
CA ALA A 59 -12.77 -7.61 -5.98
C ALA A 59 -12.37 -6.89 -4.71
N VAL A 60 -12.06 -5.62 -4.87
CA VAL A 60 -11.60 -4.71 -3.84
C VAL A 60 -12.66 -4.50 -2.77
N SER A 61 -13.94 -4.38 -3.15
CA SER A 61 -15.06 -4.28 -2.21
C SER A 61 -15.29 -5.53 -1.37
N ASN A 62 -14.66 -6.66 -1.70
CA ASN A 62 -14.74 -7.89 -0.91
C ASN A 62 -13.44 -8.15 -0.13
N MET A 63 -12.30 -7.79 -0.70
CA MET A 63 -10.98 -7.87 -0.08
C MET A 63 -10.09 -6.75 -0.62
N GLY A 64 -9.71 -5.80 0.24
CA GLY A 64 -8.84 -4.67 -0.18
C GLY A 64 -7.49 -5.14 -0.75
N VAL A 65 -6.94 -6.25 -0.25
CA VAL A 65 -5.71 -6.89 -0.78
C VAL A 65 -5.80 -7.32 -2.25
N ALA A 66 -7.00 -7.43 -2.83
CA ALA A 66 -7.16 -7.76 -4.25
C ALA A 66 -6.56 -6.70 -5.19
N LEU A 67 -6.27 -5.50 -4.68
CA LEU A 67 -5.57 -4.44 -5.41
C LEU A 67 -4.18 -4.88 -5.93
N GLU A 68 -3.52 -5.84 -5.26
CA GLU A 68 -2.24 -6.42 -5.69
C GLU A 68 -2.29 -6.97 -7.12
N PHE A 69 -3.41 -7.59 -7.50
CA PHE A 69 -3.60 -8.24 -8.80
C PHE A 69 -4.20 -7.31 -9.87
N ALA A 70 -4.56 -6.09 -9.48
CA ALA A 70 -5.01 -5.09 -10.42
C ALA A 70 -3.85 -4.62 -11.30
N SER A 71 -4.15 -4.13 -12.49
CA SER A 71 -3.13 -3.51 -13.32
C SER A 71 -2.54 -2.25 -12.66
N ALA A 72 -1.28 -1.93 -12.97
CA ALA A 72 -0.59 -0.74 -12.45
C ALA A 72 -1.37 0.58 -12.70
N GLU A 73 -2.13 0.65 -13.80
CA GLU A 73 -3.00 1.79 -14.10
C GLU A 73 -4.11 1.95 -13.06
N LEU A 74 -4.73 0.85 -12.62
CA LEU A 74 -5.78 0.86 -11.60
C LEU A 74 -5.21 0.96 -10.18
N GLN A 75 -3.98 0.50 -9.93
CA GLN A 75 -3.26 0.76 -8.67
C GLN A 75 -2.89 2.25 -8.50
N SER A 76 -2.87 2.99 -9.61
CA SER A 76 -2.69 4.45 -9.64
C SER A 76 -4.03 5.19 -9.70
N ASP A 77 -5.16 4.48 -9.82
CA ASP A 77 -6.48 5.07 -9.84
C ASP A 77 -6.94 5.37 -8.41
N ARG A 78 -7.04 6.66 -8.11
CA ARG A 78 -7.45 7.15 -6.80
C ARG A 78 -8.80 6.59 -6.34
N GLN A 79 -9.77 6.38 -7.23
CA GLN A 79 -11.09 5.84 -6.83
C GLN A 79 -10.98 4.38 -6.42
N VAL A 80 -10.27 3.57 -7.19
CA VAL A 80 -10.09 2.15 -6.90
C VAL A 80 -9.29 1.96 -5.61
N VAL A 81 -8.20 2.71 -5.44
CA VAL A 81 -7.38 2.66 -4.23
C VAL A 81 -8.16 3.14 -3.01
N LEU A 82 -8.96 4.21 -3.12
CA LEU A 82 -9.79 4.67 -2.00
C LEU A 82 -10.80 3.62 -1.55
N SER A 83 -11.42 2.91 -2.50
CA SER A 83 -12.30 1.78 -2.16
C SER A 83 -11.52 0.65 -1.48
N ALA A 84 -10.27 0.39 -1.90
CA ALA A 84 -9.43 -0.65 -1.32
C ALA A 84 -9.01 -0.33 0.12
N VAL A 85 -8.48 0.86 0.35
CA VAL A 85 -8.02 1.28 1.68
C VAL A 85 -9.15 1.50 2.66
N ALA A 86 -10.37 1.80 2.16
CA ALA A 86 -11.55 1.88 3.00
C ALA A 86 -11.96 0.50 3.54
N GLU A 87 -11.85 -0.54 2.70
CA GLU A 87 -12.15 -1.92 3.10
C GLU A 87 -11.03 -2.52 3.97
N ASP A 88 -9.78 -2.35 3.56
CA ASP A 88 -8.60 -2.85 4.28
C ASP A 88 -7.47 -1.82 4.18
N GLY A 89 -7.12 -1.20 5.32
CA GLY A 89 -6.06 -0.20 5.37
C GLY A 89 -4.71 -0.71 4.85
N ASP A 90 -4.43 -2.01 4.96
CA ASP A 90 -3.16 -2.60 4.50
C ASP A 90 -3.06 -2.62 2.97
N ALA A 91 -4.18 -2.47 2.26
CA ALA A 91 -4.19 -2.34 0.80
C ALA A 91 -3.38 -1.13 0.30
N LEU A 92 -3.09 -0.14 1.16
CA LEU A 92 -2.22 0.98 0.86
C LEU A 92 -0.81 0.54 0.40
N TRP A 93 -0.35 -0.64 0.83
CA TRP A 93 0.92 -1.21 0.40
C TRP A 93 1.01 -1.44 -1.11
N TYR A 94 -0.11 -1.84 -1.73
CA TYR A 94 -0.20 -2.16 -3.16
C TYR A 94 -0.56 -0.95 -4.02
N ALA A 95 -0.89 0.19 -3.41
CA ALA A 95 -1.16 1.42 -4.12
C ALA A 95 0.12 1.98 -4.76
N ALA A 96 -0.05 2.70 -5.86
CA ALA A 96 1.04 3.42 -6.51
C ALA A 96 1.74 4.40 -5.53
N PRO A 97 3.07 4.60 -5.66
CA PRO A 97 3.84 5.42 -4.72
C PRO A 97 3.34 6.87 -4.65
N GLU A 98 2.74 7.39 -5.73
CA GLU A 98 2.11 8.70 -5.78
C GLU A 98 0.94 8.79 -4.81
N LEU A 99 0.08 7.76 -4.78
CA LEU A 99 -1.08 7.69 -3.89
C LEU A 99 -0.72 7.41 -2.44
N ARG A 100 0.41 6.74 -2.19
CA ARG A 100 0.97 6.54 -0.84
C ARG A 100 1.50 7.82 -0.20
N SER A 101 1.74 8.85 -1.02
CA SER A 101 2.13 10.19 -0.59
C SER A 101 0.92 11.13 -0.50
N ASP A 102 -0.28 10.62 -0.77
CA ASP A 102 -1.50 11.40 -0.85
C ASP A 102 -2.23 11.37 0.50
N LYS A 103 -2.28 12.53 1.16
CA LYS A 103 -2.71 12.65 2.55
C LYS A 103 -4.12 12.10 2.78
N GLU A 104 -5.04 12.32 1.84
CA GLU A 104 -6.42 11.86 1.97
C GLU A 104 -6.54 10.33 1.88
N VAL A 105 -5.74 9.70 1.02
CA VAL A 105 -5.71 8.23 0.86
C VAL A 105 -5.12 7.60 2.13
N VAL A 106 -3.99 8.15 2.62
CA VAL A 106 -3.34 7.67 3.84
C VAL A 106 -4.25 7.84 5.06
N LEU A 107 -4.92 8.99 5.22
CA LEU A 107 -5.87 9.19 6.32
C LEU A 107 -7.04 8.20 6.26
N THR A 108 -7.50 7.83 5.07
CA THR A 108 -8.56 6.83 4.90
C THR A 108 -8.06 5.44 5.29
N ALA A 109 -6.86 5.08 4.84
CA ALA A 109 -6.21 3.82 5.22
C ALA A 109 -6.00 3.70 6.74
N VAL A 110 -5.51 4.77 7.36
CA VAL A 110 -5.26 4.85 8.81
C VAL A 110 -6.55 4.74 9.64
N ARG A 111 -7.67 5.26 9.11
CA ARG A 111 -8.99 5.10 9.75
C ARG A 111 -9.52 3.68 9.65
N SER A 112 -9.16 2.96 8.59
CA SER A 112 -9.54 1.55 8.44
C SER A 112 -8.64 0.65 9.31
N ASN A 113 -7.32 0.85 9.24
CA ASN A 113 -6.33 0.17 10.06
C ASN A 113 -5.21 1.15 10.47
N GLY A 114 -5.04 1.38 11.78
CA GLY A 114 -3.98 2.26 12.31
C GLY A 114 -2.56 1.82 11.93
N ASP A 115 -2.36 0.51 11.70
CA ASP A 115 -1.06 -0.04 11.29
C ASP A 115 -0.71 0.29 9.82
N ALA A 116 -1.69 0.69 9.00
CA ALA A 116 -1.49 1.08 7.60
C ALA A 116 -0.56 2.30 7.45
N LEU A 117 -0.37 3.08 8.53
CA LEU A 117 0.60 4.18 8.56
C LEU A 117 2.02 3.71 8.21
N ALA A 118 2.38 2.47 8.56
CA ALA A 118 3.69 1.88 8.22
C ALA A 118 3.93 1.78 6.70
N HIS A 119 2.85 1.77 5.90
CA HIS A 119 2.90 1.67 4.45
C HIS A 119 2.83 3.04 3.75
N ALA A 120 2.53 4.13 4.46
CA ALA A 120 2.54 5.48 3.89
C ALA A 120 3.95 5.92 3.47
N HIS A 121 4.03 6.99 2.67
CA HIS A 121 5.31 7.63 2.36
C HIS A 121 6.00 8.13 3.65
N PRO A 122 7.33 8.01 3.81
CA PRO A 122 8.04 8.41 5.03
C PRO A 122 7.80 9.87 5.47
N ASP A 123 7.50 10.75 4.52
CA ASP A 123 7.15 12.15 4.82
C ASP A 123 5.84 12.25 5.62
N LEU A 124 4.84 11.44 5.26
CA LEU A 124 3.53 11.39 5.91
C LEU A 124 3.53 10.53 7.19
N GLN A 125 4.49 9.60 7.33
CA GLN A 125 4.62 8.77 8.54
C GLN A 125 4.93 9.60 9.80
N ASN A 126 5.61 10.74 9.62
CA ASN A 126 5.97 11.65 10.71
C ASN A 126 4.98 12.80 10.87
N ASP A 127 3.95 12.87 10.03
CA ASP A 127 2.95 13.92 10.13
C ASP A 127 2.10 13.73 11.38
N ARG A 128 2.23 14.70 12.28
CA ARG A 128 1.55 14.69 13.58
C ARG A 128 0.04 14.47 13.44
N GLU A 129 -0.60 15.03 12.42
CA GLU A 129 -2.04 14.90 12.21
C GLU A 129 -2.43 13.44 11.88
N ILE A 130 -1.65 12.77 11.04
CA ILE A 130 -1.92 11.40 10.60
C ILE A 130 -1.60 10.41 11.73
N VAL A 131 -0.50 10.62 12.44
CA VAL A 131 -0.11 9.81 13.62
C VAL A 131 -1.19 9.90 14.71
N LEU A 132 -1.72 11.10 14.97
CA LEU A 132 -2.78 11.27 15.95
C LEU A 132 -4.07 10.56 15.54
N ALA A 133 -4.41 10.57 14.24
CA ALA A 133 -5.54 9.81 13.72
C ALA A 133 -5.32 8.30 13.90
N ALA A 134 -4.12 7.78 13.62
CA ALA A 134 -3.79 6.36 13.79
C ALA A 134 -3.93 5.90 15.25
N VAL A 135 -3.44 6.69 16.19
CA VAL A 135 -3.51 6.37 17.62
C VAL A 135 -4.95 6.42 18.15
N ALA A 136 -5.79 7.30 17.60
CA ALA A 136 -7.19 7.42 18.00
C ALA A 136 -8.04 6.24 17.51
N GLU A 137 -7.76 5.73 16.30
CA GLU A 137 -8.54 4.67 15.66
C GLU A 137 -8.09 3.26 16.06
N SER A 138 -6.85 3.08 16.55
CA SER A 138 -6.40 1.79 17.08
C SER A 138 -7.17 1.39 18.36
N PRO A 139 -8.02 0.33 18.33
CA PRO A 139 -8.83 -0.08 19.48
C PRO A 139 -8.00 -0.58 20.68
N ASN A 140 -6.69 -0.82 20.49
CA ASN A 140 -5.79 -1.35 21.50
C ASN A 140 -4.98 -0.27 22.24
N ALA A 141 -5.03 1.00 21.81
CA ALA A 141 -4.30 2.10 22.44
C ALA A 141 -5.09 2.81 23.55
N SER A 142 -6.40 2.56 23.67
CA SER A 142 -7.24 3.06 24.78
C SER A 142 -7.27 2.09 25.96
N GLY A 143 -6.08 1.61 26.33
CA GLY A 143 -5.87 0.75 27.49
C GLY A 143 -5.42 1.49 28.74
N THR A 144 -5.38 2.82 28.79
CA THR A 144 -5.09 3.55 30.05
C THR A 144 -5.72 4.94 30.10
N ALA A 145 -6.93 5.05 30.67
CA ALA A 145 -7.32 6.17 31.54
C ALA A 145 -8.73 5.95 32.11
N SER A 146 -8.93 4.91 32.92
CA SER A 146 -10.05 4.89 33.87
C SER A 146 -9.72 4.00 35.05
N ASN A 147 -9.72 4.62 36.23
CA ASN A 147 -9.43 4.09 37.56
C ASN A 147 -9.99 2.69 37.86
N SER A 148 -9.12 1.67 37.91
CA SER A 148 -9.33 0.54 38.84
C SER A 148 -7.99 -0.09 39.21
N LYS A 149 -7.84 -0.35 40.52
CA LYS A 149 -6.67 -0.85 41.26
C LYS A 149 -5.86 -1.96 40.55
N PRO A 150 -4.54 -2.07 40.80
CA PRO A 150 -3.71 -3.08 40.20
C PRO A 150 -4.00 -4.44 40.86
N ILE A 151 -4.29 -5.46 40.06
CA ILE A 151 -4.10 -6.85 40.46
C ILE A 151 -3.06 -7.46 39.55
N ALA A 152 -1.97 -7.89 40.18
CA ALA A 152 -0.91 -8.65 39.56
C ALA A 152 -1.45 -9.96 38.99
N SER A 153 -1.19 -10.23 37.70
CA SER A 153 -0.65 -11.50 37.21
C SER A 153 -0.67 -11.55 35.68
N SER A 154 0.50 -11.65 35.06
CA SER A 154 0.91 -12.84 34.31
C SER A 154 2.01 -12.48 33.31
N CYS A 155 3.02 -13.34 33.26
CA CYS A 155 4.34 -13.13 32.66
C CYS A 155 4.41 -13.44 31.15
N CYS A 156 3.49 -12.96 30.31
CA CYS A 156 3.61 -13.17 28.86
C CYS A 156 3.21 -11.91 28.08
N GLU A 157 4.19 -11.06 27.75
CA GLU A 157 4.22 -10.14 26.57
C GLU A 157 5.37 -9.12 26.66
N ARG A 158 6.50 -9.48 27.29
CA ARG A 158 7.64 -8.56 27.44
C ARG A 158 8.61 -8.59 26.26
N SER A 159 8.46 -9.53 25.33
CA SER A 159 9.45 -9.78 24.28
C SER A 159 9.31 -8.86 23.06
N HIS A 160 8.09 -8.42 22.71
CA HIS A 160 7.86 -7.62 21.49
C HIS A 160 8.01 -6.10 21.70
N LEU A 161 7.66 -5.58 22.89
CA LEU A 161 7.79 -4.15 23.19
C LEU A 161 9.25 -3.69 23.37
N GLU A 162 10.15 -4.57 23.81
CA GLU A 162 11.59 -4.24 23.88
C GLU A 162 12.23 -4.15 22.48
N ALA A 163 11.70 -4.88 21.49
CA ALA A 163 12.18 -4.79 20.11
C ALA A 163 11.86 -3.42 19.47
N ILE A 164 10.63 -2.92 19.65
CA ILE A 164 10.18 -1.63 19.10
C ILE A 164 10.87 -0.45 19.80
N LEU A 165 11.05 -0.52 21.13
CA LEU A 165 11.78 0.52 21.88
C LEU A 165 13.28 0.52 21.57
N SER A 166 13.90 -0.65 21.29
CA SER A 166 15.31 -0.69 20.86
C SER A 166 15.50 -0.15 19.44
N TYR A 167 14.56 -0.42 18.53
CA TYR A 167 14.61 0.02 17.14
C TYR A 167 14.48 1.54 17.03
N THR A 168 13.59 2.14 17.83
CA THR A 168 13.46 3.61 17.92
C THR A 168 14.67 4.26 18.58
N GLN A 169 15.27 3.66 19.63
CA GLN A 169 16.52 4.17 20.22
C GLN A 169 17.73 4.09 19.28
N GLN A 170 17.85 3.02 18.47
CA GLN A 170 18.92 2.91 17.48
C GLN A 170 18.81 3.96 16.36
N LEU A 171 17.59 4.27 15.91
CA LEU A 171 17.37 5.30 14.88
C LEU A 171 17.69 6.71 15.40
N VAL A 172 17.32 7.03 16.65
CA VAL A 172 17.64 8.32 17.29
C VAL A 172 19.15 8.50 17.48
N LEU A 173 19.87 7.49 17.98
CA LEU A 173 21.32 7.55 18.16
C LEU A 173 22.09 7.65 16.83
N LYS A 174 21.58 7.03 15.76
CA LYS A 174 22.17 7.11 14.42
C LYS A 174 21.93 8.48 13.77
N ALA A 175 20.76 9.07 13.97
CA ALA A 175 20.45 10.43 13.55
C ALA A 175 21.33 11.44 14.29
N GLU A 176 21.46 11.36 15.61
CA GLU A 176 22.31 12.26 16.40
C GLU A 176 23.80 12.18 16.00
N ARG A 177 24.34 10.99 15.71
CA ARG A 177 25.71 10.83 15.19
C ARG A 177 25.92 11.44 13.80
N MET A 178 24.88 11.44 12.96
CA MET A 178 24.94 12.03 11.62
C MET A 178 24.92 13.55 11.69
N VAL A 179 24.11 14.14 12.58
CA VAL A 179 24.10 15.61 12.82
C VAL A 179 25.45 16.08 13.38
N VAL A 180 26.09 15.31 14.26
CA VAL A 180 27.41 15.66 14.81
C VAL A 180 28.52 15.59 13.75
N SER A 181 28.45 14.69 12.76
CA SER A 181 29.48 14.63 11.70
C SER A 181 29.40 15.80 10.72
N VAL A 182 28.18 16.24 10.35
CA VAL A 182 27.99 17.39 9.46
C VAL A 182 28.42 18.71 10.13
N ALA A 183 28.31 18.81 11.46
CA ALA A 183 28.74 20.00 12.20
C ALA A 183 30.27 20.16 12.31
N VAL A 184 31.06 19.08 12.16
CA VAL A 184 32.53 19.14 12.23
C VAL A 184 33.14 19.54 10.88
N GLU A 185 32.50 19.21 9.75
CA GLU A 185 32.98 19.64 8.41
C GLU A 185 32.61 21.10 8.07
N GLY A 186 31.57 21.66 8.69
CA GLY A 186 31.21 23.08 8.51
C GLY A 186 32.07 24.08 9.30
N ALA A 187 32.93 23.60 10.22
CA ALA A 187 33.79 24.46 11.05
C ALA A 187 35.21 24.67 10.47
N SER A 188 35.63 23.90 9.47
CA SER A 188 36.97 24.05 8.85
C SER A 188 37.05 25.13 7.76
N ASP A 189 35.93 25.60 7.19
CA ASP A 189 35.95 26.55 6.07
C ASP A 189 35.89 28.04 6.46
N VAL A 190 35.74 28.38 7.75
CA VAL A 190 35.66 29.78 8.21
C VAL A 190 37.03 30.36 8.66
N GLN A 191 38.11 29.57 8.61
CA GLN A 191 39.42 29.95 9.16
C GLN A 191 40.57 30.13 8.17
N CYS A 192 40.30 30.32 6.87
CA CYS A 192 41.35 30.58 5.85
C CYS A 192 41.42 32.00 5.28
N ASN A 193 40.68 33.00 5.77
CA ASN A 193 40.69 34.36 5.19
C ASN A 193 41.31 35.48 6.04
N VAL A 194 42.24 35.17 6.97
CA VAL A 194 42.90 36.23 7.77
C VAL A 194 44.44 36.21 7.75
N ALA A 195 45.08 35.42 6.88
CA ALA A 195 46.54 35.31 6.84
C ALA A 195 47.19 35.68 5.48
N ALA A 196 46.61 36.63 4.74
CA ALA A 196 47.17 37.13 3.47
C ALA A 196 47.48 38.65 3.46
N ALA A 197 47.68 39.26 4.64
CA ALA A 197 48.00 40.68 4.75
C ALA A 197 49.16 40.93 5.73
N ALA A 198 50.33 40.37 5.45
CA ALA A 198 51.57 40.76 6.16
C ALA A 198 52.81 40.42 5.32
N GLU A 199 52.96 41.02 4.13
CA GLU A 199 54.24 41.06 3.41
C GLU A 199 54.22 42.23 2.41
N THR A 200 54.37 43.46 2.91
CA THR A 200 54.90 44.61 2.14
C THR A 200 55.58 45.59 3.12
N SER A 201 56.87 45.35 3.40
CA SER A 201 57.91 46.36 3.66
C SER A 201 59.26 45.69 3.78
#